data_AF-A0A518CC98-F1
#
_entry.id   AF-A0A518CC98-F1
#
_cell.length_a   1.000
_cell.length_b   1.000
_cell.length_c   1.000
_cell.angle_alpha   90.00
_cell.angle_beta   90.00
_cell.angle_gamma   90.00
#
_symmetry.space_group_name_H-M   'P 1'
#
loop_
_entity.id
_entity.type
_entity.pdbx_description
1 polymer ?
#
loop_
_entity_poly.entity_id
_entity_poly.type
_entity_poly.pdbx_seq_one_letter_code
_entity_poly.pdbx_strand_id
1 'polypeptide(L)'
;MTGDKRDCLFFVADQAMGDIVDGFISKGHLDRRLGCRDFRFQFEKDILEAPRLGMGADGGVFKYCHTLLQENGYMESHERLIVMLDKKFGGERPAEEVREEILDRLQVNGWGNDTADVVVIDPELEVWVWQDHPHVQSTLGYRGPGSLRDALREDGEWPDGHDKPLRPKDLFKAVCKRCRTAYNSSLYRDIVEEVSIRRCKDPAFHQLVGTLQRWFPIGGES
;
A
#
# COMPACT_ATOMS: atom_id res chain seq x y z
N MET A 1 -17.83 24.26 15.99
CA MET A 1 -16.47 23.92 16.47
C MET A 1 -15.95 22.83 15.57
N THR A 2 -15.36 23.19 14.43
CA THR A 2 -14.64 22.22 13.59
C THR A 2 -13.42 21.80 14.39
N GLY A 3 -13.45 20.60 14.95
CA GLY A 3 -12.24 19.99 15.47
C GLY A 3 -11.20 19.95 14.36
N ASP A 4 -9.96 20.25 14.71
CA ASP A 4 -8.84 20.22 13.78
C ASP A 4 -8.77 18.85 13.11
N LYS A 5 -9.05 18.80 11.79
CA LYS A 5 -9.10 17.55 11.03
C LYS A 5 -7.71 16.90 11.03
N ARG A 6 -7.67 15.60 10.78
CA ARG A 6 -6.43 14.88 10.56
C ARG A 6 -6.06 14.94 9.08
N ASP A 7 -4.78 14.91 8.78
CA ASP A 7 -4.27 15.25 7.46
C ASP A 7 -4.71 14.25 6.37
N CYS A 8 -4.67 12.94 6.66
CA CYS A 8 -5.02 11.91 5.68
C CYS A 8 -5.50 10.61 6.33
N LEU A 9 -6.62 10.08 5.86
CA LEU A 9 -7.09 8.72 6.13
C LEU A 9 -6.62 7.77 5.02
N PHE A 10 -6.16 6.58 5.39
CA PHE A 10 -5.92 5.47 4.47
C PHE A 10 -6.95 4.38 4.72
N PHE A 11 -7.83 4.15 3.75
CA PHE A 11 -8.79 3.06 3.77
C PHE A 11 -8.27 1.87 2.98
N VAL A 12 -7.86 0.80 3.66
CA VAL A 12 -7.09 -0.30 3.07
C VAL A 12 -7.87 -1.61 3.10
N ALA A 13 -7.62 -2.49 2.13
CA ALA A 13 -8.34 -3.76 2.02
C ALA A 13 -8.00 -4.78 3.12
N ASP A 14 -6.78 -4.75 3.66
CA ASP A 14 -6.34 -5.65 4.73
C ASP A 14 -5.22 -5.08 5.61
N GLN A 15 -4.85 -5.85 6.64
CA GLN A 15 -3.80 -5.49 7.60
C GLN A 15 -2.41 -5.37 6.93
N ALA A 16 -2.10 -6.17 5.91
CA ALA A 16 -0.78 -6.12 5.27
C ALA A 16 -0.58 -4.79 4.52
N MET A 17 -1.63 -4.29 3.87
CA MET A 17 -1.62 -2.94 3.28
C MET A 17 -1.44 -1.86 4.35
N GLY A 18 -2.18 -1.96 5.47
CA GLY A 18 -2.03 -1.05 6.61
C GLY A 18 -0.60 -1.00 7.14
N ASP A 19 0.02 -2.17 7.34
CA ASP A 19 1.38 -2.31 7.85
C ASP A 19 2.43 -1.74 6.87
N ILE A 20 2.21 -1.85 5.56
CA ILE A 20 3.06 -1.20 4.55
C ILE A 20 2.95 0.31 4.61
N VAL A 21 1.73 0.85 4.67
CA VAL A 21 1.51 2.29 4.77
C VAL A 21 2.18 2.84 6.03
N ASP A 22 2.02 2.14 7.15
CA ASP A 22 2.68 2.48 8.42
C ASP A 22 4.21 2.52 8.29
N GLY A 23 4.81 1.49 7.68
CA GLY A 23 6.26 1.43 7.48
C GLY A 23 6.80 2.56 6.58
N PHE A 24 6.00 3.07 5.64
CA PHE A 24 6.36 4.23 4.83
C PHE A 24 6.26 5.55 5.58
N ILE A 25 5.25 5.71 6.45
CA ILE A 25 4.91 7.02 7.02
C ILE A 25 5.50 7.21 8.42
N SER A 26 5.40 6.22 9.30
CA SER A 26 5.65 6.38 10.74
C SER A 26 7.10 6.63 11.15
N LYS A 27 8.10 6.38 10.28
CA LYS A 27 9.50 6.74 10.57
C LYS A 27 9.81 8.24 10.40
N GLY A 28 8.87 9.05 9.88
CA GLY A 28 9.11 10.46 9.56
C GLY A 28 10.18 10.64 8.48
N HIS A 29 10.74 11.86 8.38
CA HIS A 29 11.69 12.24 7.33
C HIS A 29 11.15 11.92 5.93
N LEU A 30 9.85 12.17 5.73
CA LEU A 30 9.19 11.88 4.47
C LEU A 30 9.79 12.69 3.32
N ASP A 31 10.45 13.80 3.62
CA ASP A 31 11.17 14.64 2.66
C ASP A 31 12.30 13.86 1.98
N ARG A 32 13.02 13.02 2.74
CA ARG A 32 14.12 12.20 2.23
C ARG A 32 13.65 10.89 1.62
N ARG A 33 12.60 10.31 2.21
CA ARG A 33 12.05 8.99 1.82
C ARG A 33 11.12 9.11 0.62
N LEU A 34 10.05 9.87 0.77
CA LEU A 34 8.94 10.00 -0.18
C LEU A 34 8.98 11.31 -0.97
N GLY A 35 9.80 12.30 -0.60
CA GLY A 35 9.85 13.61 -1.26
C GLY A 35 8.68 14.53 -0.91
N CYS A 36 8.00 14.29 0.21
CA CYS A 36 6.90 15.12 0.73
C CYS A 36 7.24 15.65 2.13
N ARG A 37 6.59 16.73 2.60
CA ARG A 37 6.75 17.15 3.99
C ARG A 37 6.12 16.12 4.93
N ASP A 38 6.57 16.12 6.18
CA ASP A 38 5.90 15.36 7.24
C ASP A 38 4.47 15.91 7.43
N PHE A 39 3.55 15.02 7.82
CA PHE A 39 2.15 15.32 8.08
C PHE A 39 1.67 14.50 9.30
N ARG A 40 0.57 14.91 9.90
CA ARG A 40 0.01 14.28 11.09
C ARG A 40 -0.49 12.88 10.75
N PHE A 41 0.21 11.87 11.26
CA PHE A 41 -0.14 10.46 11.09
C PHE A 41 -0.03 9.69 12.40
N GLN A 42 -1.04 8.87 12.71
CA GLN A 42 -1.11 7.91 13.81
C GLN A 42 -1.85 6.68 13.29
N PHE A 43 -1.16 5.54 13.27
CA PHE A 43 -1.65 4.28 12.72
C PHE A 43 -3.09 3.94 13.15
N GLU A 44 -3.38 4.02 14.45
CA GLU A 44 -4.69 3.63 15.00
C GLU A 44 -5.84 4.56 14.62
N LYS A 45 -5.54 5.76 14.10
CA LYS A 45 -6.53 6.78 13.74
C LYS A 45 -6.64 7.01 12.24
N ASP A 46 -5.53 6.85 11.54
CA ASP A 46 -5.39 7.20 10.12
C ASP A 46 -5.33 5.98 9.21
N ILE A 47 -5.27 4.75 9.76
CA ILE A 47 -5.46 3.52 9.00
C ILE A 47 -6.80 2.89 9.36
N LEU A 48 -7.63 2.68 8.35
CA LEU A 48 -8.90 1.97 8.46
C LEU A 48 -8.91 0.76 7.54
N GLU A 49 -8.91 -0.43 8.14
CA GLU A 49 -8.94 -1.70 7.43
C GLU A 49 -10.38 -2.13 7.18
N ALA A 50 -10.72 -2.47 5.93
CA ALA A 50 -12.08 -2.87 5.55
C ALA A 50 -12.68 -4.01 6.42
N PRO A 51 -11.93 -5.07 6.80
CA PRO A 51 -12.45 -6.11 7.68
C PRO A 51 -12.89 -5.61 9.07
N ARG A 52 -12.30 -4.52 9.59
CA ARG A 52 -12.71 -3.91 10.87
C ARG A 52 -14.11 -3.28 10.80
N LEU A 53 -14.58 -2.98 9.60
CA LEU A 53 -15.95 -2.52 9.33
C LEU A 53 -16.88 -3.68 8.93
N GLY A 54 -16.47 -4.93 9.09
CA GLY A 54 -17.27 -6.10 8.72
C GLY A 54 -17.39 -6.33 7.20
N MET A 55 -16.51 -5.73 6.40
CA MET A 55 -16.49 -5.91 4.96
C MET A 55 -15.61 -7.09 4.52
N GLY A 56 -15.89 -7.61 3.32
CA GLY A 56 -14.86 -8.33 2.57
C GLY A 56 -13.68 -7.40 2.24
N ALA A 57 -12.51 -7.98 1.97
CA ALA A 57 -11.27 -7.25 1.64
C ALA A 57 -11.40 -6.45 0.32
N ASP A 58 -10.61 -6.72 -0.69
CA ASP A 58 -10.53 -5.90 -1.90
C ASP A 58 -11.88 -5.77 -2.64
N GLY A 59 -12.62 -6.88 -2.79
CA GLY A 59 -13.93 -6.87 -3.45
C GLY A 59 -15.03 -6.17 -2.63
N GLY A 60 -14.86 -6.08 -1.31
CA GLY A 60 -15.71 -5.26 -0.46
C GLY A 60 -15.37 -3.79 -0.58
N VAL A 61 -14.08 -3.44 -0.53
CA VAL A 61 -13.57 -2.06 -0.71
C VAL A 61 -14.08 -1.48 -2.03
N PHE A 62 -13.91 -2.21 -3.13
CA PHE A 62 -14.37 -1.79 -4.45
C PHE A 62 -15.87 -1.45 -4.47
N LYS A 63 -16.70 -2.27 -3.82
CA LYS A 63 -18.16 -2.12 -3.86
C LYS A 63 -18.69 -1.07 -2.89
N TYR A 64 -18.12 -0.97 -1.69
CA TYR A 64 -18.80 -0.33 -0.55
C TYR A 64 -17.99 0.75 0.18
N CYS A 65 -16.74 1.05 -0.24
CA CYS A 65 -15.91 2.05 0.45
C CYS A 65 -16.63 3.40 0.64
N HIS A 66 -17.21 3.95 -0.43
CA HIS A 66 -17.91 5.23 -0.43
C HIS A 66 -19.07 5.30 0.58
N THR A 67 -19.88 4.23 0.68
CA THR A 67 -21.01 4.16 1.62
C THR A 67 -20.52 4.22 3.06
N LEU A 68 -19.51 3.43 3.40
CA LEU A 68 -19.05 3.34 4.79
C LEU A 68 -18.25 4.55 5.23
N LEU A 69 -17.47 5.14 4.33
CA LEU A 69 -16.76 6.39 4.60
C LEU A 69 -17.74 7.53 4.91
N GLN A 70 -18.89 7.55 4.23
CA GLN A 70 -19.97 8.50 4.49
C GLN A 70 -20.66 8.21 5.83
N GLU A 71 -21.11 6.97 6.06
CA GLU A 71 -21.86 6.57 7.26
C GLU A 71 -21.07 6.77 8.57
N ASN A 72 -19.74 6.66 8.51
CA ASN A 72 -18.87 6.80 9.69
C ASN A 72 -18.27 8.21 9.84
N GLY A 73 -18.69 9.19 9.02
CA GLY A 73 -18.31 10.60 9.20
C GLY A 73 -16.83 10.91 8.94
N TYR A 74 -16.13 10.11 8.14
CA TYR A 74 -14.68 10.30 7.93
C TYR A 74 -14.33 11.59 7.18
N MET A 75 -15.26 12.12 6.38
CA MET A 75 -15.14 13.44 5.77
C MET A 75 -15.06 14.58 6.80
N GLU A 76 -15.63 14.41 7.98
CA GLU A 76 -15.61 15.44 9.03
C GLU A 76 -14.34 15.36 9.88
N SER A 77 -13.68 14.20 9.91
CA SER A 77 -12.49 13.96 10.74
C SER A 77 -11.17 14.06 9.98
N HIS A 78 -11.17 13.88 8.66
CA HIS A 78 -9.96 13.88 7.83
C HIS A 78 -10.07 14.84 6.64
N GLU A 79 -8.94 15.45 6.27
CA GLU A 79 -8.86 16.36 5.13
C GLU A 79 -8.72 15.62 3.81
N ARG A 80 -7.96 14.53 3.81
CA ARG A 80 -7.66 13.72 2.62
C ARG A 80 -7.98 12.24 2.86
N LEU A 81 -8.18 11.51 1.77
CA LEU A 81 -8.48 10.08 1.76
C LEU A 81 -7.67 9.37 0.68
N ILE A 82 -7.02 8.27 1.04
CA ILE A 82 -6.45 7.31 0.08
C ILE A 82 -7.13 5.97 0.28
N VAL A 83 -7.78 5.44 -0.75
CA VAL A 83 -8.29 4.06 -0.74
C VAL A 83 -7.25 3.15 -1.39
N MET A 84 -6.97 2.00 -0.80
CA MET A 84 -5.99 1.04 -1.32
C MET A 84 -6.59 -0.37 -1.40
N LEU A 85 -6.37 -1.02 -2.53
CA LEU A 85 -6.75 -2.41 -2.79
C LEU A 85 -5.85 -3.05 -3.84
N ASP A 86 -5.73 -4.37 -3.78
CA ASP A 86 -5.15 -5.17 -4.86
C ASP A 86 -6.10 -5.13 -6.06
N LYS A 87 -5.61 -5.39 -7.28
CA LYS A 87 -6.47 -5.58 -8.46
C LYS A 87 -7.11 -6.98 -8.47
N LYS A 88 -6.46 -7.95 -7.84
CA LYS A 88 -6.83 -9.37 -7.88
C LYS A 88 -8.01 -9.72 -6.96
N PHE A 89 -9.16 -9.06 -7.16
CA PHE A 89 -10.38 -9.25 -6.36
C PHE A 89 -11.62 -9.62 -7.16
N GLY A 90 -11.50 -9.76 -8.48
CA GLY A 90 -12.55 -10.25 -9.36
C GLY A 90 -12.56 -9.55 -10.71
N GLY A 91 -12.13 -10.26 -11.75
CA GLY A 91 -12.12 -9.78 -13.14
C GLY A 91 -10.74 -9.34 -13.65
N GLU A 92 -10.57 -9.32 -14.97
CA GLU A 92 -9.35 -8.87 -15.67
C GLU A 92 -9.47 -7.40 -16.10
N ARG A 93 -10.01 -6.55 -15.24
CA ARG A 93 -10.15 -5.13 -15.56
C ARG A 93 -8.82 -4.38 -15.39
N PRO A 94 -8.50 -3.38 -16.23
CA PRO A 94 -7.39 -2.47 -16.00
C PRO A 94 -7.49 -1.80 -14.62
N ALA A 95 -6.35 -1.62 -13.94
CA ALA A 95 -6.30 -0.98 -12.62
C ALA A 95 -6.88 0.44 -12.64
N GLU A 96 -6.66 1.18 -13.74
CA GLU A 96 -7.19 2.53 -13.90
C GLU A 96 -8.72 2.58 -13.95
N GLU A 97 -9.38 1.64 -14.64
CA GLU A 97 -10.85 1.60 -14.67
C GLU A 97 -11.45 1.36 -13.28
N VAL A 98 -10.81 0.51 -12.48
CA VAL A 98 -11.22 0.25 -11.10
C VAL A 98 -11.04 1.50 -10.25
N ARG A 99 -9.91 2.19 -10.42
CA ARG A 99 -9.58 3.44 -9.75
C ARG A 99 -10.61 4.54 -10.05
N GLU A 100 -10.89 4.79 -11.32
CA GLU A 100 -11.86 5.80 -11.77
C GLU A 100 -13.26 5.51 -11.22
N GLU A 101 -13.70 4.26 -11.27
CA GLU A 101 -15.03 3.88 -10.77
C GLU A 101 -15.18 4.09 -9.25
N ILE A 102 -14.12 3.84 -8.47
CA ILE A 102 -14.14 4.12 -7.03
C ILE A 102 -14.12 5.65 -6.80
N LEU A 103 -13.31 6.40 -7.54
CA LEU A 103 -13.24 7.86 -7.42
C LEU A 103 -14.57 8.53 -7.74
N ASP A 104 -15.27 8.10 -8.78
CA ASP A 104 -16.60 8.62 -9.14
C ASP A 104 -17.60 8.43 -8.00
N ARG A 105 -17.58 7.26 -7.35
CA ARG A 105 -18.43 6.99 -6.18
C ARG A 105 -18.06 7.85 -4.97
N LEU A 106 -16.76 8.06 -4.73
CA LEU A 106 -16.28 8.92 -3.65
C LEU A 106 -16.70 10.38 -3.88
N GLN A 107 -16.64 10.88 -5.12
CA GLN A 107 -17.09 12.21 -5.51
C GLN A 107 -18.58 12.42 -5.26
N VAL A 108 -19.42 11.47 -5.67
CA VAL A 108 -20.86 11.51 -5.38
C VAL A 108 -21.13 11.61 -3.88
N ASN A 109 -20.25 11.03 -3.06
CA ASN A 109 -20.36 11.03 -1.60
C ASN A 109 -19.66 12.21 -0.91
N GLY A 110 -19.09 13.16 -1.65
CA GLY A 110 -18.56 14.42 -1.12
C GLY A 110 -17.04 14.52 -1.00
N TRP A 111 -16.29 13.46 -1.34
CA TRP A 111 -14.83 13.54 -1.44
C TRP A 111 -14.45 14.16 -2.79
N GLY A 112 -13.81 15.33 -2.77
CA GLY A 112 -13.40 16.03 -3.99
C GLY A 112 -12.22 15.36 -4.71
N ASN A 113 -12.04 15.72 -5.99
CA ASN A 113 -10.93 15.24 -6.83
C ASN A 113 -9.55 15.54 -6.27
N ASP A 114 -9.43 16.64 -5.52
CA ASP A 114 -8.18 16.99 -4.87
C ASP A 114 -8.07 16.34 -3.49
N THR A 115 -9.15 15.87 -2.86
CA THR A 115 -9.12 15.35 -1.49
C THR A 115 -9.20 13.83 -1.38
N ALA A 116 -9.47 13.11 -2.47
CA ALA A 116 -9.41 11.66 -2.50
C ALA A 116 -8.53 11.12 -3.64
N ASP A 117 -7.85 10.01 -3.37
CA ASP A 117 -7.17 9.21 -4.38
C ASP A 117 -7.43 7.72 -4.11
N VAL A 118 -7.29 6.90 -5.15
CA VAL A 118 -7.49 5.44 -5.08
C VAL A 118 -6.29 4.76 -5.72
N VAL A 119 -5.61 3.91 -4.97
CA VAL A 119 -4.43 3.17 -5.40
C VAL A 119 -4.81 1.71 -5.60
N VAL A 120 -4.79 1.26 -6.86
CA VAL A 120 -5.07 -0.13 -7.24
C VAL A 120 -3.77 -0.82 -7.61
N ILE A 121 -3.35 -1.82 -6.84
CA ILE A 121 -2.06 -2.48 -7.01
C ILE A 121 -2.18 -3.64 -8.01
N ASP A 122 -1.35 -3.66 -9.05
CA ASP A 122 -1.40 -4.69 -10.11
C ASP A 122 -0.16 -5.63 -10.11
N PRO A 123 -0.32 -6.94 -9.83
CA PRO A 123 -1.58 -7.60 -9.45
C PRO A 123 -1.97 -7.47 -7.97
N GLU A 124 -0.99 -7.30 -7.07
CA GLU A 124 -1.17 -7.39 -5.62
C GLU A 124 0.01 -6.74 -4.85
N LEU A 125 -0.19 -6.41 -3.57
CA LEU A 125 0.74 -5.67 -2.71
C LEU A 125 2.20 -6.17 -2.72
N GLU A 126 2.43 -7.49 -2.79
CA GLU A 126 3.76 -8.08 -2.73
C GLU A 126 4.70 -7.62 -3.86
N VAL A 127 4.16 -7.02 -4.92
CA VAL A 127 4.99 -6.39 -5.97
C VAL A 127 5.88 -5.27 -5.45
N TRP A 128 5.49 -4.58 -4.37
CA TRP A 128 6.31 -3.53 -3.76
C TRP A 128 7.43 -4.09 -2.88
N VAL A 129 7.23 -5.31 -2.38
CA VAL A 129 8.14 -6.01 -1.47
C VAL A 129 9.28 -6.69 -2.22
N TRP A 130 8.99 -7.22 -3.40
CA TRP A 130 9.98 -7.89 -4.23
C TRP A 130 10.99 -6.90 -4.82
N GLN A 131 12.07 -6.67 -4.06
CA GLN A 131 13.25 -5.96 -4.51
C GLN A 131 14.49 -6.83 -4.34
N ASP A 132 15.45 -6.63 -5.22
CA ASP A 132 16.77 -7.24 -5.11
C ASP A 132 17.60 -6.52 -4.04
N HIS A 133 17.30 -6.82 -2.77
CA HIS A 133 17.87 -6.15 -1.61
C HIS A 133 18.18 -7.15 -0.48
N PRO A 134 19.37 -7.07 0.15
CA PRO A 134 19.75 -7.98 1.24
C PRO A 134 18.76 -7.99 2.42
N HIS A 135 18.09 -6.87 2.67
CA HIS A 135 17.08 -6.79 3.73
C HIS A 135 15.85 -7.66 3.46
N VAL A 136 15.38 -7.72 2.22
CA VAL A 136 14.25 -8.59 1.84
C VAL A 136 14.62 -10.04 2.14
N GLN A 137 15.84 -10.43 1.78
CA GLN A 137 16.40 -11.74 2.05
C GLN A 137 16.46 -12.06 3.56
N SER A 138 17.01 -11.16 4.37
CA SER A 138 17.14 -11.37 5.81
C SER A 138 15.79 -11.43 6.51
N THR A 139 14.86 -10.56 6.15
CA THR A 139 13.51 -10.52 6.75
C THR A 139 12.71 -11.77 6.40
N LEU A 140 12.88 -12.29 5.19
CA LEU A 140 12.29 -13.57 4.79
C LEU A 140 13.00 -14.79 5.41
N GLY A 141 14.12 -14.59 6.11
CA GLY A 141 14.87 -15.66 6.78
C GLY A 141 15.69 -16.53 5.84
N TYR A 142 15.95 -16.08 4.60
CA TYR A 142 16.71 -16.84 3.63
C TYR A 142 18.21 -16.83 3.98
N ARG A 143 18.80 -18.03 4.06
CA ARG A 143 20.21 -18.28 4.43
C ARG A 143 20.95 -19.17 3.42
N GLY A 144 20.40 -19.30 2.22
CA GLY A 144 21.01 -20.09 1.15
C GLY A 144 22.27 -19.42 0.57
N PRO A 145 23.00 -20.13 -0.30
CA PRO A 145 24.13 -19.55 -1.02
C PRO A 145 23.65 -18.48 -2.02
N GLY A 146 24.39 -17.38 -2.12
CA GLY A 146 24.06 -16.29 -3.05
C GLY A 146 22.89 -15.41 -2.58
N SER A 147 22.28 -14.70 -3.53
CA SER A 147 21.10 -13.87 -3.25
C SER A 147 19.82 -14.69 -3.33
N LEU A 148 18.78 -14.30 -2.58
CA LEU A 148 17.44 -14.87 -2.70
C LEU A 148 16.94 -14.78 -4.16
N ARG A 149 17.23 -13.68 -4.86
CA ARG A 149 16.85 -13.50 -6.27
C ARG A 149 17.48 -14.54 -7.17
N ASP A 150 18.77 -14.83 -6.99
CA ASP A 150 19.48 -15.84 -7.79
C ASP A 150 18.86 -17.22 -7.62
N ALA A 151 18.58 -17.62 -6.38
CA ALA A 151 17.94 -18.91 -6.10
C ALA A 151 16.53 -19.00 -6.70
N LEU A 152 15.73 -17.93 -6.57
CA LEU A 152 14.39 -17.88 -7.19
C LEU A 152 14.43 -17.89 -8.71
N ARG A 153 15.50 -17.36 -9.31
CA ARG A 153 15.73 -17.42 -10.75
C ARG A 153 16.09 -18.82 -11.21
N GLU A 154 17.00 -19.50 -10.49
CA GLU A 154 17.38 -20.89 -10.78
C GLU A 154 16.16 -21.83 -10.73
N ASP A 155 15.24 -21.59 -9.80
CA ASP A 155 13.97 -22.33 -9.67
C ASP A 155 12.90 -21.90 -10.71
N GLY A 156 13.16 -20.87 -11.52
CA GLY A 156 12.24 -20.34 -12.53
C GLY A 156 11.06 -19.53 -11.97
N GLU A 157 11.05 -19.23 -10.67
CA GLU A 157 9.98 -18.50 -9.99
C GLU A 157 10.12 -16.97 -10.16
N TRP A 158 11.35 -16.50 -10.40
CA TRP A 158 11.65 -15.12 -10.79
C TRP A 158 12.54 -15.10 -12.07
N PRO A 159 11.93 -15.23 -13.26
CA PRO A 159 12.68 -15.33 -14.52
C PRO A 159 13.48 -14.07 -14.86
N ASP A 160 14.55 -14.24 -15.64
CA ASP A 160 15.34 -13.13 -16.18
C ASP A 160 14.48 -12.17 -17.02
N GLY A 161 14.79 -10.88 -16.94
CA GLY A 161 14.05 -9.83 -17.64
C GLY A 161 12.76 -9.38 -16.97
N HIS A 162 12.32 -10.05 -15.90
CA HIS A 162 11.19 -9.62 -15.09
C HIS A 162 11.65 -8.78 -13.89
N ASP A 163 11.11 -7.57 -13.77
CA ASP A 163 11.33 -6.68 -12.62
C ASP A 163 10.73 -7.27 -11.32
N LYS A 164 9.76 -8.20 -11.42
CA LYS A 164 9.05 -8.84 -10.29
C LYS A 164 8.67 -10.30 -10.58
N PRO A 165 8.45 -11.15 -9.55
CA PRO A 165 7.99 -12.53 -9.75
C PRO A 165 6.65 -12.64 -10.46
N LEU A 166 6.40 -13.77 -11.12
CA LEU A 166 5.14 -14.02 -11.84
C LEU A 166 3.93 -14.17 -10.92
N ARG A 167 4.14 -14.69 -9.70
CA ARG A 167 3.10 -14.86 -8.67
C ARG A 167 3.61 -14.31 -7.33
N PRO A 168 3.63 -12.97 -7.18
CA PRO A 168 4.27 -12.29 -6.04
C PRO A 168 3.86 -12.83 -4.66
N LYS A 169 2.55 -12.96 -4.39
CA LYS A 169 2.01 -13.39 -3.09
C LYS A 169 2.23 -14.86 -2.81
N ASP A 170 2.00 -15.70 -3.81
CA ASP A 170 2.21 -17.14 -3.68
C ASP A 170 3.68 -17.44 -3.42
N LEU A 171 4.57 -16.75 -4.13
CA LEU A 171 6.01 -16.89 -3.93
C LEU A 171 6.44 -16.40 -2.56
N PHE A 172 5.89 -15.28 -2.08
CA PHE A 172 6.25 -14.73 -0.78
C PHE A 172 5.91 -15.72 0.35
N LYS A 173 4.70 -16.31 0.27
CA LYS A 173 4.26 -17.38 1.18
C LYS A 173 5.13 -18.62 1.06
N ALA A 174 5.49 -19.02 -0.17
CA ALA A 174 6.34 -20.19 -0.40
C ALA A 174 7.73 -20.00 0.20
N VAL A 175 8.35 -18.82 0.03
CA VAL A 175 9.66 -18.49 0.61
C VAL A 175 9.60 -18.46 2.14
N CYS A 176 8.58 -17.83 2.73
CA CYS A 176 8.37 -17.86 4.18
C CYS A 176 8.31 -19.31 4.70
N LYS A 177 7.54 -20.16 4.03
CA LYS A 177 7.40 -21.58 4.37
C LYS A 177 8.73 -22.35 4.25
N ARG A 178 9.49 -22.13 3.16
CA ARG A 178 10.82 -22.75 2.96
C ARG A 178 11.82 -22.33 4.04
N CYS A 179 11.81 -21.05 4.41
CA CYS A 179 12.72 -20.47 5.39
C CYS A 179 12.25 -20.65 6.84
N ARG A 180 11.06 -21.23 7.06
CA ARG A 180 10.39 -21.35 8.37
C ARG A 180 10.17 -20.00 9.08
N THR A 181 10.00 -18.95 8.29
CA THR A 181 9.63 -17.63 8.75
C THR A 181 8.11 -17.58 8.90
N ALA A 182 7.61 -17.11 10.04
CA ALA A 182 6.18 -16.98 10.25
C ALA A 182 5.62 -15.93 9.28
N TYR A 183 4.68 -16.34 8.41
CA TYR A 183 4.01 -15.41 7.51
C TYR A 183 3.01 -14.56 8.31
N ASN A 184 3.32 -13.28 8.47
CA ASN A 184 2.48 -12.29 9.11
C ASN A 184 2.59 -10.94 8.39
N SER A 185 1.67 -10.02 8.69
CA SER A 185 1.63 -8.69 8.06
C SER A 185 2.78 -7.78 8.49
N SER A 186 3.36 -7.99 9.68
CA SER A 186 4.49 -7.18 10.16
C SER A 186 5.76 -7.38 9.32
N LEU A 187 5.93 -8.53 8.65
CA LEU A 187 7.03 -8.72 7.69
C LEU A 187 7.02 -7.64 6.60
N TYR A 188 5.84 -7.19 6.17
CA TYR A 188 5.73 -6.20 5.11
C TYR A 188 6.24 -4.85 5.59
N ARG A 189 5.83 -4.43 6.80
CA ARG A 189 6.35 -3.25 7.48
C ARG A 189 7.88 -3.31 7.61
N ASP A 190 8.39 -4.41 8.16
CA ASP A 190 9.83 -4.60 8.38
C ASP A 190 10.63 -4.46 7.09
N ILE A 191 10.10 -4.96 5.97
CA ILE A 191 10.74 -4.86 4.65
C ILE A 191 10.76 -3.40 4.18
N VAL A 192 9.61 -2.74 4.14
CA VAL A 192 9.50 -1.39 3.56
C VAL A 192 10.19 -0.31 4.41
N GLU A 193 10.44 -0.64 5.68
CA GLU A 193 11.15 0.20 6.63
C GLU A 193 12.62 0.43 6.27
N GLU A 194 13.28 -0.52 5.60
CA GLU A 194 14.71 -0.45 5.25
C GLU A 194 14.96 -0.46 3.74
N VAL A 195 14.00 -0.96 2.96
CA VAL A 195 14.14 -1.01 1.51
C VAL A 195 13.95 0.40 0.93
N SER A 196 14.95 0.86 0.18
CA SER A 196 14.87 2.15 -0.51
C SER A 196 13.80 2.11 -1.59
N ILE A 197 12.67 2.74 -1.29
CA ILE A 197 11.54 2.95 -2.19
C ILE A 197 11.87 3.70 -3.49
N ARG A 198 13.01 4.39 -3.56
CA ARG A 198 13.48 5.07 -4.78
C ARG A 198 13.67 4.14 -5.97
N ARG A 199 13.79 2.83 -5.73
CA ARG A 199 13.96 1.80 -6.76
C ARG A 199 12.68 1.04 -7.08
N CYS A 200 11.57 1.28 -6.34
CA CYS A 200 10.29 0.71 -6.69
C CYS A 200 9.82 1.35 -7.99
N LYS A 201 9.61 0.55 -9.05
CA LYS A 201 9.14 1.03 -10.36
C LYS A 201 7.63 0.83 -10.55
N ASP A 202 6.94 0.35 -9.51
CA ASP A 202 5.55 -0.04 -9.63
C ASP A 202 4.64 1.20 -9.83
N PRO A 203 3.75 1.19 -10.83
CA PRO A 203 2.90 2.35 -11.12
C PRO A 203 2.02 2.77 -9.94
N ALA A 204 1.46 1.82 -9.20
CA ALA A 204 0.59 2.12 -8.06
C ALA A 204 1.38 2.75 -6.92
N PHE A 205 2.63 2.32 -6.72
CA PHE A 205 3.53 2.95 -5.75
C PHE A 205 3.87 4.39 -6.15
N HIS A 206 4.25 4.61 -7.41
CA HIS A 206 4.53 5.97 -7.91
C HIS A 206 3.32 6.89 -7.82
N GLN A 207 2.11 6.37 -8.06
CA GLN A 207 0.87 7.12 -7.88
C GLN A 207 0.69 7.54 -6.42
N LEU A 208 0.81 6.60 -5.47
CA LEU A 208 0.72 6.89 -4.04
C LEU A 208 1.71 8.00 -3.64
N VAL A 209 2.97 7.85 -4.00
CA VAL A 209 4.02 8.84 -3.71
C VAL A 209 3.70 10.19 -4.35
N GLY A 210 3.31 10.21 -5.62
CA GLY A 210 2.96 11.44 -6.34
C GLY A 210 1.76 12.15 -5.71
N THR A 211 0.77 11.41 -5.22
CA THR A 211 -0.36 11.97 -4.47
C THR A 211 0.08 12.57 -3.14
N LEU A 212 0.90 11.87 -2.36
CA LEU A 212 1.45 12.40 -1.10
C LEU A 212 2.32 13.64 -1.33
N GLN A 213 3.15 13.67 -2.38
CA GLN A 213 3.96 14.83 -2.74
C GLN A 213 3.12 16.04 -3.15
N ARG A 214 2.00 15.82 -3.86
CA ARG A 214 1.07 16.89 -4.23
C ARG A 214 0.31 17.45 -3.04
N TRP A 215 -0.14 16.59 -2.13
CA TRP A 215 -0.92 17.00 -0.97
C TRP A 215 -0.06 17.58 0.15
N PHE A 216 1.18 17.10 0.28
CA PHE A 216 2.13 17.49 1.31
C PHE A 216 3.46 17.95 0.66
N PRO A 217 3.47 19.06 -0.12
CA PRO A 217 4.67 19.51 -0.81
C PRO A 217 5.77 19.95 0.16
N ILE A 218 7.03 19.71 -0.20
CA ILE A 218 8.18 20.23 0.55
C ILE A 218 8.11 21.76 0.53
N GLY A 219 8.05 22.38 1.72
CA GLY A 219 7.95 23.83 1.88
C GLY A 219 6.51 24.38 1.94
N GLY A 220 5.49 23.53 1.87
CA GLY A 220 4.12 23.93 2.23
C GLY A 220 3.96 24.10 3.74
N GLU A 221 3.12 25.04 4.17
CA GLU A 221 2.75 25.18 5.58
C GLU A 221 1.95 23.94 6.04
N SER A 222 2.10 23.58 7.32
CA SER A 222 1.39 22.48 7.98
C SER A 222 0.09 22.96 8.59
#